data_AF-A0A7G8V457-F1
#
_entry.id   AF-A0A7G8V457-F1
#
_cell.length_a   1.000
_cell.length_b   1.000
_cell.length_c   1.000
_cell.angle_alpha   90.00
_cell.angle_beta   90.00
_cell.angle_gamma   90.00
#
_symmetry.space_group_name_H-M   'P 1'
#
loop_
_entity.id
_entity.type
_entity.pdbx_description
1 polymer ?
#
loop_
_entity_poly.entity_id
_entity_poly.type
_entity_poly.pdbx_seq_one_letter_code
_entity_poly.pdbx_strand_id
1 'polypeptide(L)'
;MRNITKSMKAKLFFLFKMAAVSVLVCGCSSESDDIEKKRVRLSYVAVKGADTAVLKLVVTGSQFKGQYEVNYHSSFKDSGDVKGVIKGDTLLGDYNFQHYGMEKWDRVPITFLKRDGKLILGAGTVETYFSKSYFKAGTQVDYSDPKFVFLKID
;
A
#
# COMPACT_ATOMS: atom_id res chain seq x y z
N MET A 1 1.09 -76.17 22.45
CA MET A 1 0.24 -75.06 21.98
C MET A 1 0.75 -73.74 22.58
N ARG A 2 1.78 -73.13 22.00
CA ARG A 2 2.45 -71.93 22.52
C ARG A 2 2.79 -71.01 21.34
N ASN A 3 1.82 -70.33 20.71
CA ASN A 3 2.15 -69.41 19.60
C ASN A 3 1.14 -68.29 19.29
N ILE A 4 0.08 -68.08 20.09
CA ILE A 4 -0.96 -67.07 19.77
C ILE A 4 -0.74 -65.75 20.55
N THR A 5 -0.12 -65.78 21.73
CA THR A 5 0.02 -64.59 22.61
C THR A 5 1.16 -63.64 22.23
N LYS A 6 2.17 -64.07 21.44
CA LYS A 6 3.25 -63.20 20.95
C LYS A 6 2.81 -62.26 19.82
N SER A 7 1.87 -62.69 18.98
CA SER A 7 1.41 -61.94 17.79
C SER A 7 0.59 -60.70 18.15
N MET A 8 -0.22 -60.77 19.21
CA MET A 8 -1.08 -59.65 19.64
C MET A 8 -0.30 -58.52 20.32
N LYS A 9 0.77 -58.85 21.09
CA LYS A 9 1.62 -57.84 21.74
C LYS A 9 2.48 -57.07 20.73
N ALA A 10 2.93 -57.74 19.65
CA ALA A 10 3.70 -57.10 18.59
C ALA A 10 2.84 -56.13 17.76
N LYS A 11 1.58 -56.47 17.45
CA LYS A 11 0.65 -55.56 16.75
C LYS A 11 0.21 -54.38 17.63
N LEU A 12 0.04 -54.60 18.94
CA LEU A 12 -0.31 -53.54 19.88
C LEU A 12 0.83 -52.54 20.12
N PHE A 13 2.09 -53.00 20.08
CA PHE A 13 3.26 -52.11 20.11
C PHE A 13 3.50 -51.37 18.79
N PHE A 14 3.11 -51.95 17.65
CA PHE A 14 3.28 -51.34 16.33
C PHE A 14 2.28 -50.20 16.07
N LEU A 15 1.05 -50.32 16.59
CA LEU A 15 0.03 -49.27 16.50
C LEU A 15 0.34 -48.04 17.38
N PHE A 16 1.10 -48.20 18.47
CA PHE A 16 1.45 -47.08 19.36
C PHE A 16 2.65 -46.25 18.85
N LYS A 17 3.51 -46.81 17.98
CA LYS A 17 4.63 -46.06 17.38
C LYS A 17 4.26 -45.24 16.15
N MET A 18 3.19 -45.60 15.43
CA MET A 18 2.69 -44.79 14.31
C MET A 18 1.89 -43.56 14.75
N ALA A 19 1.32 -43.57 15.96
CA ALA A 19 0.62 -42.40 16.50
C ALA A 19 1.56 -41.28 16.99
N ALA A 20 2.83 -41.59 17.29
CA ALA A 20 3.81 -40.61 17.74
C ALA A 20 4.47 -39.79 16.60
N VAL A 21 4.29 -40.20 15.34
CA VAL A 21 4.86 -39.52 14.16
C VAL A 21 3.88 -38.48 13.56
N SER A 22 2.61 -38.51 13.96
CA SER A 22 1.59 -37.58 13.46
C SER A 22 1.45 -36.28 14.27
N VAL A 23 2.26 -36.06 15.31
CA VAL A 23 2.23 -34.84 16.14
C VAL A 23 3.18 -33.74 15.62
N LEU A 24 3.93 -34.00 14.54
CA LEU A 24 4.92 -33.06 13.98
C LEU A 24 4.44 -32.20 12.81
N VAL A 25 3.12 -32.11 12.54
CA VAL A 25 2.58 -31.25 11.46
C VAL A 25 1.57 -30.20 11.97
N CYS A 26 1.74 -29.75 13.21
CA CYS A 26 1.04 -28.55 13.70
C CYS A 26 2.04 -27.68 14.46
N GLY A 27 2.64 -26.71 13.75
CA GLY A 27 3.69 -25.89 14.35
C GLY A 27 4.38 -24.96 13.36
N CYS A 28 3.61 -24.31 12.48
CA CYS A 28 4.06 -23.06 11.87
C CYS A 28 2.90 -22.08 11.90
N SER A 29 2.45 -21.71 13.11
CA SER A 29 2.06 -20.32 13.30
C SER A 29 3.35 -19.53 13.15
N SER A 30 3.49 -18.85 12.03
CA SER A 30 4.38 -17.69 11.98
C SER A 30 3.84 -16.73 13.02
N GLU A 31 4.39 -16.78 14.22
CA GLU A 31 4.52 -15.59 15.06
C GLU A 31 5.53 -14.72 14.32
N SER A 32 5.05 -14.01 13.30
CA SER A 32 5.69 -12.76 12.93
C SER A 32 5.50 -11.85 14.13
N ASP A 33 6.62 -11.41 14.71
CA ASP A 33 6.69 -10.24 15.59
C ASP A 33 6.20 -9.01 14.82
N ASP A 34 4.90 -8.97 14.55
CA ASP A 34 4.22 -7.83 13.99
C ASP A 34 3.96 -6.90 15.15
N ILE A 35 4.86 -5.93 15.35
CA ILE A 35 4.46 -4.64 15.92
C ILE A 35 3.15 -4.29 15.21
N GLU A 36 2.02 -4.32 15.91
CA GLU A 36 0.71 -4.04 15.36
C GLU A 36 0.77 -2.63 14.76
N LYS A 37 1.09 -2.53 13.46
CA LYS A 37 1.23 -1.24 12.79
C LYS A 37 -0.18 -0.70 12.65
N LYS A 38 -0.57 0.13 13.61
CA LYS A 38 -1.83 0.86 13.63
C LYS A 38 -2.11 1.42 12.24
N ARG A 39 -3.19 0.94 11.63
CA ARG A 39 -3.65 1.43 10.33
C ARG A 39 -4.51 2.66 10.55
N VAL A 40 -4.18 3.76 9.88
CA VAL A 40 -4.96 5.01 9.91
C VAL A 40 -5.55 5.25 8.53
N ARG A 41 -6.85 5.47 8.46
CA ARG A 41 -7.55 5.89 7.23
C ARG A 41 -7.70 7.40 7.23
N LEU A 42 -7.38 8.04 6.12
CA LEU A 42 -7.42 9.49 5.96
C LEU A 42 -8.09 9.82 4.62
N SER A 43 -8.97 10.80 4.62
CA SER A 43 -9.63 11.30 3.42
C SER A 43 -9.34 12.79 3.28
N TYR A 44 -9.09 13.23 2.06
CA TYR A 44 -8.83 14.63 1.75
C TYR A 44 -9.52 15.05 0.46
N VAL A 45 -9.85 16.33 0.37
CA VAL A 45 -10.42 16.97 -0.82
C VAL A 45 -9.69 18.27 -1.15
N ALA A 46 -9.61 18.61 -2.42
CA ALA A 46 -9.07 19.88 -2.90
C ALA A 46 -9.95 20.45 -4.02
N VAL A 47 -9.97 21.78 -4.12
CA VAL A 47 -10.68 22.52 -5.18
C VAL A 47 -9.73 23.61 -5.70
N LYS A 48 -9.52 23.69 -7.02
CA LYS A 48 -8.80 24.80 -7.68
C LYS A 48 -9.58 25.21 -8.93
N GLY A 49 -10.24 26.37 -8.87
CA GLY A 49 -11.15 26.80 -9.92
C GLY A 49 -12.30 25.80 -10.11
N ALA A 50 -12.48 25.30 -11.34
CA ALA A 50 -13.49 24.29 -11.68
C ALA A 50 -13.03 22.84 -11.45
N ASP A 51 -11.75 22.62 -11.13
CA ASP A 51 -11.19 21.30 -10.92
C ASP A 51 -11.30 20.89 -9.44
N THR A 52 -11.59 19.61 -9.22
CA THR A 52 -11.64 19.02 -7.88
C THR A 52 -10.77 17.78 -7.79
N ALA A 53 -10.28 17.49 -6.60
CA ALA A 53 -9.50 16.28 -6.38
C ALA A 53 -9.84 15.62 -5.04
N VAL A 54 -9.81 14.30 -5.02
CA VAL A 54 -10.08 13.46 -3.85
C VAL A 54 -8.91 12.53 -3.63
N LEU A 55 -8.42 12.48 -2.39
CA LEU A 55 -7.30 11.64 -1.98
C LEU A 55 -7.70 10.82 -0.76
N LYS A 56 -7.76 9.50 -0.91
CA LYS A 56 -8.06 8.56 0.17
C LYS A 56 -6.83 7.72 0.47
N LEU A 57 -6.34 7.76 1.70
CA LEU A 57 -5.11 7.10 2.12
C LEU A 57 -5.36 6.11 3.26
N VAL A 58 -4.65 4.99 3.22
CA VAL A 58 -4.45 4.06 4.32
C VAL A 58 -2.96 4.10 4.67
N VAL A 59 -2.65 4.61 5.85
CA VAL A 59 -1.29 4.73 6.37
C VAL A 59 -1.02 3.59 7.35
N THR A 60 0.11 2.91 7.17
CA THR A 60 0.57 1.79 8.01
C THR A 60 2.04 2.01 8.37
N GLY A 61 2.30 2.52 9.58
CA GLY A 61 3.64 3.00 9.96
C GLY A 61 4.12 4.12 9.04
N SER A 62 5.24 3.92 8.36
CA SER A 62 5.83 4.87 7.40
C SER A 62 5.40 4.66 5.95
N GLN A 63 4.48 3.75 5.67
CA GLN A 63 3.99 3.48 4.32
C GLN A 63 2.56 3.98 4.15
N PHE A 64 2.21 4.40 2.93
CA PHE A 64 0.83 4.71 2.57
C PHE A 64 0.44 4.04 1.26
N LYS A 65 -0.84 3.72 1.13
CA LYS A 65 -1.49 3.31 -0.10
C LYS A 65 -2.87 3.93 -0.17
N GLY A 66 -3.42 4.12 -1.35
CA GLY A 66 -4.65 4.87 -1.49
C GLY A 66 -5.15 5.03 -2.91
N GLN A 67 -6.19 5.84 -3.04
CA GLN A 67 -6.81 6.22 -4.30
C GLN A 67 -6.73 7.72 -4.46
N TYR A 68 -6.39 8.16 -5.66
CA TYR A 68 -6.28 9.57 -6.02
C TYR A 68 -7.06 9.82 -7.30
N GLU A 69 -7.98 10.76 -7.23
CA GLU A 69 -8.86 11.13 -8.33
C GLU A 69 -8.84 12.64 -8.54
N VAL A 70 -8.78 13.07 -9.79
CA VAL A 70 -8.88 14.48 -10.22
C VAL A 70 -10.01 14.58 -11.23
N ASN A 71 -11.03 15.37 -10.92
CA ASN A 71 -12.10 15.70 -11.85
C ASN A 71 -11.82 17.08 -12.47
N TYR A 72 -11.73 17.12 -13.79
CA TYR A 72 -11.58 18.32 -14.59
C TYR A 72 -12.95 18.81 -15.03
N HIS A 73 -13.38 19.95 -14.48
CA HIS A 73 -14.63 20.61 -14.86
C HIS A 73 -15.85 19.65 -14.88
N SER A 74 -15.86 18.68 -13.95
CA SER A 74 -16.87 17.60 -13.84
C SER A 74 -17.11 16.76 -15.10
N SER A 75 -16.26 16.86 -16.12
CA SER A 75 -16.46 16.22 -17.43
C SER A 75 -15.46 15.09 -17.66
N PHE A 76 -14.22 15.29 -17.21
CA PHE A 76 -13.14 14.34 -17.40
C PHE A 76 -12.50 14.00 -16.05
N LYS A 77 -12.00 12.78 -15.90
CA LYS A 77 -11.39 12.34 -14.64
C LYS A 77 -10.11 11.54 -14.86
N ASP A 78 -9.06 11.90 -14.14
CA ASP A 78 -7.92 11.03 -13.92
C ASP A 78 -8.15 10.27 -12.61
N SER A 79 -7.99 8.94 -12.60
CA SER A 79 -8.18 8.15 -11.39
C SER A 79 -7.23 6.96 -11.32
N GLY A 80 -6.77 6.64 -10.11
CA GLY A 80 -5.91 5.49 -9.90
C GLY A 80 -5.35 5.38 -8.49
N ASP A 81 -4.41 4.44 -8.34
CA ASP A 81 -3.78 4.13 -7.08
C ASP A 81 -2.57 5.02 -6.78
N VAL A 82 -2.46 5.45 -5.53
CA VAL A 82 -1.25 6.06 -4.99
C VAL A 82 -0.62 5.17 -3.95
N LYS A 83 0.70 5.05 -3.97
CA LYS A 83 1.44 4.30 -2.94
C LYS A 83 2.83 4.86 -2.73
N GLY A 84 3.35 4.75 -1.52
CA GLY A 84 4.66 5.28 -1.22
C GLY A 84 5.03 5.23 0.26
N VAL A 85 5.95 6.11 0.62
CA VAL A 85 6.52 6.23 1.96
C VAL A 85 6.37 7.64 2.49
N ILE A 86 6.29 7.76 3.81
CA ILE A 86 6.28 9.00 4.56
C ILE A 86 7.69 9.21 5.11
N LYS A 87 8.31 10.34 4.77
CA LYS A 87 9.61 10.78 5.29
C LYS A 87 9.43 12.15 5.94
N GLY A 88 9.39 12.18 7.28
CA GLY A 88 9.03 13.38 8.03
C GLY A 88 7.65 13.89 7.61
N ASP A 89 7.61 15.11 7.12
CA ASP A 89 6.38 15.76 6.67
C ASP A 89 6.01 15.46 5.21
N THR A 90 6.87 14.77 4.46
CA THR A 90 6.67 14.54 3.04
C THR A 90 6.19 13.12 2.75
N LEU A 91 5.10 13.00 2.01
CA LEU A 91 4.68 11.77 1.34
C LEU A 91 5.37 11.72 -0.02
N LEU A 92 6.12 10.65 -0.27
CA LEU A 92 6.81 10.39 -1.53
C LEU A 92 6.27 9.08 -2.09
N GLY A 93 5.79 9.07 -3.33
CA GLY A 93 5.21 7.88 -3.91
C GLY A 93 5.08 7.92 -5.42
N ASP A 94 4.30 6.97 -5.92
CA ASP A 94 3.89 6.85 -7.30
C ASP A 94 2.38 6.96 -7.41
N TYR A 95 1.93 7.58 -8.49
CA TYR A 95 0.54 7.57 -8.94
C TYR A 95 0.45 6.73 -10.22
N ASN A 96 -0.29 5.63 -10.15
CA ASN A 96 -0.58 4.76 -11.28
C ASN A 96 -2.05 4.91 -11.65
N PHE A 97 -2.35 5.44 -12.83
CA PHE A 97 -3.67 5.96 -13.12
C PHE A 97 -4.07 5.85 -14.59
N GLN A 98 -5.36 5.99 -14.82
CA GLN A 98 -5.94 6.06 -16.16
C GLN A 98 -6.40 7.49 -16.43
N HIS A 99 -6.06 7.98 -17.61
CA HIS A 99 -6.60 9.22 -18.13
C HIS A 99 -8.01 8.97 -18.67
N TYR A 100 -9.00 9.65 -18.12
CA TYR A 100 -10.39 9.64 -18.62
C TYR A 100 -11.01 8.23 -18.73
N GLY A 101 -10.55 7.30 -17.89
CA GLY A 101 -10.98 5.89 -17.95
C GLY A 101 -10.46 5.10 -19.15
N MET A 102 -9.46 5.60 -19.87
CA MET A 102 -8.81 4.88 -20.97
C MET A 102 -8.10 3.61 -20.48
N GLU A 103 -7.98 2.60 -21.34
CA GLU A 103 -7.33 1.31 -21.02
C GLU A 103 -5.87 1.48 -20.60
N LYS A 104 -5.17 2.47 -21.19
CA LYS A 104 -3.77 2.73 -20.90
C LYS A 104 -3.58 3.27 -19.49
N TRP A 105 -2.73 2.58 -18.72
CA TRP A 105 -2.24 3.04 -17.43
C TRP A 105 -0.93 3.80 -17.59
N ASP A 106 -0.85 4.95 -16.94
CA ASP A 106 0.36 5.75 -16.82
C ASP A 106 0.81 5.80 -15.36
N ARG A 107 2.14 5.80 -15.16
CA ARG A 107 2.74 5.89 -13.83
C ARG A 107 3.69 7.08 -13.74
N VAL A 108 3.42 7.95 -12.79
CA VAL A 108 4.20 9.17 -12.53
C VAL A 108 4.57 9.27 -11.05
N PRO A 109 5.71 9.87 -10.71
CA PRO A 109 6.04 10.16 -9.31
C PRO A 109 5.05 11.20 -8.77
N ILE A 110 4.71 11.09 -7.49
CA ILE A 110 3.85 12.04 -6.79
C ILE A 110 4.39 12.34 -5.41
N THR A 111 4.20 13.58 -4.95
CA THR A 111 4.58 13.96 -3.60
C THR A 111 3.60 14.94 -2.99
N PHE A 112 3.39 14.79 -1.68
CA PHE A 112 2.59 15.72 -0.89
C PHE A 112 3.41 16.18 0.30
N LEU A 113 3.42 17.48 0.58
CA LEU A 113 3.98 18.04 1.80
C LEU A 113 2.88 18.26 2.83
N LYS A 114 3.03 17.68 4.02
CA LYS A 114 2.19 18.00 5.18
C LYS A 114 2.58 19.37 5.70
N ARG A 115 1.60 20.26 5.82
CA ARG A 115 1.78 21.57 6.44
C ARG A 115 0.44 22.05 6.98
N ASP A 116 0.40 22.48 8.23
CA ASP A 116 -0.80 23.05 8.88
C ASP A 116 -2.06 22.15 8.77
N GLY A 117 -1.88 20.83 8.92
CA GLY A 117 -2.97 19.85 8.81
C GLY A 117 -3.48 19.61 7.37
N LYS A 118 -2.85 20.22 6.37
CA LYS A 118 -3.16 20.08 4.94
C LYS A 118 -2.11 19.24 4.23
N LEU A 119 -2.45 18.74 3.04
CA LEU A 119 -1.50 18.12 2.12
C LEU A 119 -1.34 19.02 0.88
N ILE A 120 -0.13 19.50 0.63
CA ILE A 120 0.20 20.35 -0.52
C ILE A 120 0.77 19.45 -1.62
N LEU A 121 0.13 19.39 -2.79
CA LEU A 121 0.65 18.63 -3.93
C LEU A 121 1.90 19.32 -4.48
N GLY A 122 3.01 18.60 -4.54
CA GLY A 122 4.26 19.11 -5.10
C GLY A 122 4.25 19.13 -6.63
N ALA A 123 4.89 20.15 -7.19
CA ALA A 123 5.17 20.28 -8.61
C ALA A 123 6.66 20.05 -8.85
N GLY A 124 7.01 19.24 -9.85
CA GLY A 124 8.41 18.98 -10.16
C GLY A 124 8.58 18.46 -11.57
N THR A 125 9.78 18.63 -12.12
CA THR A 125 10.14 18.10 -13.42
C THR A 125 10.22 16.58 -13.35
N VAL A 126 9.50 15.89 -14.23
CA VAL A 126 9.51 14.43 -14.33
C VAL A 126 10.36 14.01 -15.52
N GLU A 127 11.27 13.06 -15.30
CA GLU A 127 12.06 12.42 -16.34
C GLU A 127 11.75 10.92 -16.39
N THR A 128 11.76 10.37 -17.60
CA THR A 128 11.45 8.95 -17.83
C THR A 128 12.67 8.23 -18.35
N TYR A 129 13.12 7.23 -17.60
CA TYR A 129 14.22 6.33 -17.99
C TYR A 129 13.73 4.89 -17.93
N PHE A 130 14.00 4.10 -18.99
CA PHE A 130 13.60 2.70 -19.09
C PHE A 130 12.12 2.47 -18.69
N SER A 131 11.22 3.29 -19.24
CA SER A 131 9.77 3.23 -18.99
C SER A 131 9.36 3.46 -17.52
N LYS A 132 10.21 4.08 -16.71
CA LYS A 132 9.89 4.51 -15.35
C LYS A 132 10.12 6.01 -15.20
N SER A 133 9.10 6.68 -14.69
CA SER A 133 9.07 8.13 -14.47
C SER A 133 9.54 8.45 -13.05
N TYR A 134 10.40 9.45 -12.88
CA TYR A 134 10.90 9.92 -11.58
C TYR A 134 11.00 11.45 -11.56
N PHE A 135 11.02 12.04 -10.36
CA PHE A 135 11.41 13.45 -10.24
C PHE A 135 12.87 13.60 -10.65
N LYS A 136 13.15 14.58 -11.51
CA LYS A 136 14.49 14.88 -12.03
C LYS A 136 15.48 15.10 -10.89
N ALA A 137 16.56 14.34 -10.89
CA ALA A 137 17.61 14.47 -9.89
C ALA A 137 18.24 15.87 -9.95
N GLY A 138 18.57 16.43 -8.78
CA GLY A 138 19.16 17.76 -8.67
C GLY A 138 18.15 18.91 -8.83
N THR A 139 16.87 18.64 -9.06
CA THR A 139 15.81 19.65 -9.00
C THR A 139 15.01 19.54 -7.70
N GLN A 140 14.64 20.68 -7.13
CA GLN A 140 13.78 20.71 -5.96
C GLN A 140 12.32 20.61 -6.39
N VAL A 141 11.51 19.90 -5.62
CA VAL A 141 10.05 19.93 -5.76
C VAL A 141 9.55 21.28 -5.24
N ASP A 142 8.76 21.94 -6.05
CA ASP A 142 8.11 23.20 -5.71
C ASP A 142 6.76 22.94 -5.01
N TYR A 143 6.53 23.67 -3.92
CA TYR A 143 5.29 23.66 -3.15
C TYR A 143 4.70 25.07 -2.99
N SER A 144 5.23 26.07 -3.70
CA SER A 144 4.85 27.49 -3.58
C SER A 144 3.59 27.85 -4.35
N ASP A 145 3.40 27.30 -5.57
CA ASP A 145 2.16 27.37 -6.35
C ASP A 145 1.62 25.96 -6.66
N PRO A 146 1.02 25.28 -5.68
CA PRO A 146 0.52 23.93 -5.87
C PRO A 146 -0.70 23.89 -6.79
N LYS A 147 -0.81 22.84 -7.61
CA LYS A 147 -2.05 22.55 -8.36
C LYS A 147 -3.21 22.23 -7.41
N PHE A 148 -2.95 21.59 -6.28
CA PHE A 148 -3.97 21.31 -5.27
C PHE A 148 -3.42 21.43 -3.86
N VAL A 149 -4.23 22.03 -2.98
CA VAL A 149 -4.05 22.00 -1.53
C VAL A 149 -5.22 21.22 -0.95
N PHE A 150 -4.91 20.07 -0.37
CA PHE A 150 -5.87 19.11 0.15
C PHE A 150 -6.19 19.41 1.61
N LEU A 151 -7.48 19.59 1.89
CA LEU A 151 -8.04 19.69 3.22
C LEU A 151 -8.47 18.31 3.69
N LYS A 152 -8.10 17.96 4.91
CA LYS A 152 -8.56 16.71 5.53
C LYS A 152 -10.06 16.79 5.77
N ILE A 153 -10.75 15.71 5.45
CA ILE A 153 -12.16 15.50 5.79
C ILE A 153 -12.27 14.26 6.68
N ASP A 154 -13.26 14.28 7.58
CA ASP A 154 -13.54 13.18 8.50
C ASP A 154 -14.54 12.19 7.90
#